data_AF-A0A2M9E9N4-F1
#
_entry.id   AF-A0A2M9E9N4-F1
#
_cell.length_a   1.000
_cell.length_b   1.000
_cell.length_c   1.000
_cell.angle_alpha   90.00
_cell.angle_beta   90.00
_cell.angle_gamma   90.00
#
_symmetry.space_group_name_H-M   'P 1'
#
loop_
_entity.id
_entity.type
_entity.pdbx_description
1 polymer ?
#
loop_
_entity_poly.entity_id
_entity_poly.type
_entity_poly.pdbx_seq_one_letter_code
_entity_poly.pdbx_strand_id
1 'polypeptide(L)'
;MITSTGNTAEFLLSEAEGERSRALFHLPAGQGYLRPGTILAADGTVAMASGDTAAVLYGGVDTGTSSSGPAVKATAIDRDAEVHGELLQWGETDTDAIKVAYAAALGDRGIRVRWTQRPEGAETDQADAPDEAPAGGGD
;
A
#
# COMPACT_ATOMS: atom_id res chain seq x y z
N MET A 1 9.78 4.16 -16.64
CA MET A 1 9.71 4.66 -15.26
C MET A 1 8.33 5.29 -15.07
N ILE A 2 7.45 4.64 -14.33
CA ILE A 2 6.27 5.30 -13.77
C ILE A 2 6.36 5.08 -12.27
N THR A 3 7.04 6.00 -11.59
CA THR A 3 6.92 6.14 -10.14
C THR A 3 5.70 7.03 -9.94
N SER A 4 4.59 6.48 -9.43
CA SER A 4 3.35 7.24 -9.21
C SER A 4 3.66 8.54 -8.45
N THR A 5 3.33 9.69 -9.04
CA THR A 5 3.44 11.01 -8.39
C THR A 5 2.25 11.29 -7.48
N GLY A 6 1.69 10.24 -6.87
CA GLY A 6 0.37 10.25 -6.26
C GLY A 6 0.15 11.43 -5.30
N ASN A 7 -1.01 12.05 -5.41
CA ASN A 7 -1.50 13.01 -4.45
C ASN A 7 -1.83 12.32 -3.12
N THR A 8 -1.96 13.10 -2.05
CA THR A 8 -2.38 12.60 -0.74
C THR A 8 -3.60 11.68 -0.88
N ALA A 9 -3.49 10.46 -0.34
CA ALA A 9 -4.53 9.45 -0.32
C ALA A 9 -5.08 8.99 -1.68
N GLU A 10 -4.41 9.28 -2.81
CA GLU A 10 -4.87 8.83 -4.13
C GLU A 10 -4.92 7.29 -4.24
N PHE A 11 -4.10 6.60 -3.45
CA PHE A 11 -4.11 5.15 -3.32
C PHE A 11 -5.28 4.60 -2.50
N LEU A 12 -6.02 5.43 -1.77
CA LEU A 12 -7.10 4.98 -0.88
C LEU A 12 -8.40 4.82 -1.67
N LEU A 13 -8.97 3.61 -1.65
CA LEU A 13 -10.26 3.33 -2.29
C LEU A 13 -11.42 3.48 -1.32
N SER A 14 -11.26 2.97 -0.11
CA SER A 14 -12.23 3.11 0.97
C SER A 14 -11.58 2.93 2.33
N GLU A 15 -12.19 3.50 3.37
CA GLU A 15 -11.85 3.28 4.77
C GLU A 15 -13.15 3.23 5.58
N ALA A 16 -13.14 2.51 6.70
CA ALA A 16 -14.34 2.41 7.55
C ALA A 16 -14.70 3.78 8.15
N GLU A 17 -13.77 4.37 8.90
CA GLU A 17 -13.85 5.73 9.45
C GLU A 17 -12.43 6.26 9.64
N GLY A 18 -12.15 7.48 9.19
CA GLY A 18 -10.78 8.05 9.24
C GLY A 18 -10.15 8.04 10.64
N GLU A 19 -10.91 8.29 11.70
CA GLU A 19 -10.43 8.24 13.10
C GLU A 19 -10.06 6.83 13.57
N ARG A 20 -10.60 5.79 12.92
CA ARG A 20 -10.32 4.39 13.24
C ARG A 20 -9.21 3.80 12.37
N SER A 21 -9.19 4.18 11.09
CA SER A 21 -8.29 3.61 10.09
C SER A 21 -6.93 4.32 10.05
N ARG A 22 -6.84 5.54 10.61
CA ARG A 22 -5.63 6.37 10.56
C ARG A 22 -4.97 6.50 11.93
N ALA A 23 -3.65 6.46 11.91
CA ALA A 23 -2.82 6.64 13.09
C ALA A 23 -1.74 7.70 12.85
N LEU A 24 -1.26 8.28 13.96
CA LEU A 24 -0.12 9.18 13.94
C LEU A 24 1.18 8.37 14.05
N PHE A 25 2.04 8.48 13.04
CA PHE A 25 3.37 7.89 13.02
C PHE A 25 4.45 8.96 13.22
N HIS A 26 5.55 8.57 13.85
CA HIS A 26 6.78 9.38 13.89
C HIS A 26 7.75 8.81 12.88
N LEU A 27 8.08 9.59 11.85
CA LEU A 27 9.00 9.21 10.80
C LEU A 27 10.40 9.69 11.18
N PRO A 28 11.40 8.80 11.34
CA PRO A 28 12.79 9.20 11.53
C PRO A 28 13.29 10.12 10.43
N ALA A 29 14.17 11.06 10.77
CA ALA A 29 14.82 11.94 9.80
C ALA A 29 15.78 11.17 8.89
N GLY A 30 16.09 11.75 7.73
CA GLY A 30 17.12 11.21 6.83
C GLY A 30 16.62 10.23 5.78
N GLN A 31 15.32 10.01 5.67
CA GLN A 31 14.71 9.14 4.65
C GLN A 31 14.37 9.88 3.36
N GLY A 32 14.59 11.21 3.34
CA GLY A 32 14.20 12.08 2.25
C GLY A 32 12.68 12.30 2.20
N TYR A 33 12.18 12.57 0.99
CA TYR A 33 10.76 12.73 0.73
C TYR A 33 10.09 11.37 0.52
N LEU A 34 9.20 11.00 1.44
CA LEU A 34 8.35 9.82 1.33
C LEU A 34 7.03 10.20 0.65
N ARG A 35 6.61 9.40 -0.33
CA ARG A 35 5.39 9.64 -1.11
C ARG A 35 4.16 9.02 -0.44
N PRO A 36 2.94 9.53 -0.72
CA PRO A 36 1.73 8.79 -0.40
C PRO A 36 1.79 7.36 -0.96
N GLY A 37 1.27 6.40 -0.19
CA GLY A 37 1.31 4.99 -0.58
C GLY A 37 2.61 4.27 -0.20
N THR A 38 3.58 4.95 0.44
CA THR A 38 4.77 4.29 1.00
C THR A 38 4.38 3.35 2.13
N ILE A 39 4.83 2.10 2.05
CA ILE A 39 4.65 1.10 3.10
C ILE A 39 5.66 1.35 4.21
N LEU A 40 5.18 1.47 5.44
CA LEU A 40 5.97 1.81 6.61
C LEU A 40 6.13 0.60 7.53
N ALA A 41 7.30 0.49 8.14
CA ALA A 41 7.55 -0.36 9.28
C ALA A 41 7.00 0.26 10.57
N ALA A 42 6.92 -0.53 11.65
CA ALA A 42 6.37 -0.10 12.93
C ALA A 42 7.16 1.07 13.58
N ASP A 43 8.44 1.22 13.24
CA ASP A 43 9.30 2.30 13.71
C ASP A 43 9.23 3.58 12.84
N GLY A 44 8.34 3.60 11.83
CA GLY A 44 8.15 4.73 10.92
C GLY A 44 9.19 4.83 9.81
N THR A 45 10.05 3.82 9.63
CA THR A 45 10.90 3.71 8.44
C THR A 45 10.16 3.10 7.26
N VAL A 46 10.70 3.23 6.04
CA VAL A 46 10.21 2.48 4.88
C VAL A 46 10.39 0.98 5.14
N ALA A 47 9.33 0.19 4.96
CA ALA A 47 9.41 -1.25 5.12
C ALA A 47 10.35 -1.84 4.05
N MET A 48 11.35 -2.60 4.49
CA MET A 48 12.35 -3.23 3.61
C MET A 48 12.02 -4.72 3.36
N ALA A 49 11.20 -5.33 4.20
CA ALA A 49 10.63 -6.65 4.01
C ALA A 49 9.15 -6.66 4.38
N SER A 50 8.38 -7.59 3.78
CA SER A 50 6.94 -7.71 4.02
C SER A 50 6.60 -7.95 5.50
N GLY A 51 7.44 -8.66 6.24
CA GLY A 51 7.26 -8.91 7.67
C GLY A 51 7.33 -7.65 8.56
N ASP A 52 7.91 -6.56 8.06
CA ASP A 52 8.01 -5.29 8.80
C ASP A 52 6.77 -4.42 8.62
N THR A 53 5.92 -4.74 7.63
CA THR A 53 4.75 -3.95 7.23
C THR A 53 3.86 -3.61 8.42
N ALA A 54 3.62 -2.31 8.60
CA ALA A 54 2.80 -1.80 9.68
C ALA A 54 1.69 -0.84 9.24
N ALA A 55 1.95 0.01 8.25
CA ALA A 55 0.99 1.01 7.80
C ALA A 55 1.31 1.49 6.38
N VAL A 56 0.42 2.27 5.79
CA VAL A 56 0.62 2.95 4.50
C VAL A 56 0.55 4.46 4.71
N LEU A 57 1.59 5.18 4.29
CA LEU A 57 1.69 6.64 4.45
C LEU A 57 0.56 7.36 3.70
N TYR A 58 -0.24 8.14 4.42
CA TYR A 58 -1.44 8.78 3.88
C TYR A 58 -1.12 9.96 2.96
N GLY A 59 -0.20 10.83 3.37
CA GLY A 59 0.23 12.02 2.64
C GLY A 59 1.75 12.09 2.56
N GLY A 60 2.28 12.75 1.53
CA GLY A 60 3.71 12.84 1.33
C GLY A 60 4.38 13.67 2.43
N VAL A 61 5.53 13.22 2.91
CA VAL A 61 6.26 13.88 4.02
C VAL A 61 7.74 13.95 3.69
N ASP A 62 8.32 15.14 3.84
CA ASP A 62 9.76 15.33 3.79
C ASP A 62 10.37 15.12 5.17
N THR A 63 11.20 14.09 5.31
CA THR A 63 11.96 13.79 6.53
C THR A 63 13.38 14.36 6.48
N GLY A 64 13.73 15.07 5.41
CA GLY A 64 15.07 15.55 5.11
C GLY A 64 16.04 14.42 4.78
N THR A 65 17.23 14.77 4.29
CA THR A 65 18.29 13.80 3.94
C THR A 65 19.32 13.59 5.05
N SER A 66 19.25 14.38 6.13
CA SER A 66 20.14 14.24 7.29
C SER A 66 19.50 13.38 8.38
N SER A 67 20.20 12.35 8.83
CA SER A 67 19.75 11.46 9.92
C SER A 67 19.84 12.08 11.32
N SER A 68 20.46 13.26 11.46
CA SER A 68 20.56 13.96 12.75
C SER A 68 19.38 14.88 13.07
N GLY A 69 18.41 14.98 12.15
CA GLY A 69 17.21 15.79 12.34
C GLY A 69 16.20 15.17 13.32
N PRO A 70 15.24 15.97 13.81
CA PRO A 70 14.13 15.44 14.61
C PRO A 70 13.19 14.59 13.73
N ALA A 71 12.54 13.60 14.35
CA ALA A 71 11.48 12.85 13.70
C ALA A 71 10.29 13.77 13.33
N VAL A 72 9.65 13.49 12.19
CA VAL A 72 8.50 14.24 11.67
C VAL A 72 7.23 13.44 11.88
N LYS A 73 6.14 14.12 12.26
CA LYS A 73 4.84 13.47 12.43
C LYS A 73 4.15 13.28 11.08
N ALA A 74 3.55 12.11 10.88
CA ALA A 74 2.80 11.78 9.68
C ALA A 74 1.50 11.07 10.02
N THR A 75 0.51 11.18 9.15
CA THR A 75 -0.68 10.34 9.18
C THR A 75 -0.43 9.12 8.31
N ALA A 76 -0.76 7.93 8.80
CA ALA A 76 -0.71 6.70 8.04
C ALA A 76 -2.00 5.90 8.26
N ILE A 77 -2.34 5.07 7.28
CA ILE A 77 -3.45 4.11 7.37
C ILE A 77 -2.87 2.82 7.95
N ASP A 78 -3.35 2.39 9.11
CA ASP A 78 -2.81 1.23 9.82
C ASP A 78 -3.78 0.05 9.94
N ARG A 79 -5.07 0.25 9.56
CA ARG A 79 -6.11 -0.79 9.56
C ARG A 79 -7.37 -0.36 8.79
N ASP A 80 -8.31 -1.31 8.65
CA ASP A 80 -9.71 -1.09 8.24
C ASP A 80 -9.86 -0.24 6.96
N ALA A 81 -9.11 -0.58 5.92
CA ALA A 81 -9.07 0.17 4.65
C ALA A 81 -8.90 -0.73 3.43
N GLU A 82 -9.28 -0.22 2.26
CA GLU A 82 -8.96 -0.81 0.97
C GLU A 82 -8.12 0.17 0.14
N VAL A 83 -7.02 -0.31 -0.44
CA VAL A 83 -6.05 0.51 -1.18
C VAL A 83 -5.81 -0.04 -2.59
N HIS A 84 -5.44 0.83 -3.51
CA HIS A 84 -5.09 0.49 -4.89
C HIS A 84 -3.61 0.10 -4.98
N GLY A 85 -3.30 -1.16 -5.27
CA GLY A 85 -1.95 -1.72 -5.24
C GLY A 85 -0.98 -1.06 -6.21
N GLU A 86 -1.44 -0.68 -7.40
CA GLU A 86 -0.65 0.01 -8.43
C GLU A 86 -0.26 1.45 -8.04
N LEU A 87 -0.90 2.02 -7.02
CA LEU A 87 -0.59 3.36 -6.49
C LEU A 87 0.23 3.31 -5.20
N LEU A 88 0.50 2.11 -4.67
CA LEU A 88 1.47 1.92 -3.59
C LEU A 88 2.90 2.11 -4.11
N GLN A 89 3.80 2.50 -3.23
CA GLN A 89 5.20 2.75 -3.59
C GLN A 89 6.00 1.46 -3.45
N TRP A 90 6.29 0.86 -4.59
CA TRP A 90 7.13 -0.33 -4.70
C TRP A 90 8.58 0.03 -4.98
N GLY A 91 9.51 -0.78 -4.48
CA GLY A 91 10.91 -0.73 -4.90
C GLY A 91 11.06 -1.10 -6.37
N GLU A 92 12.06 -0.53 -7.06
CA GLU A 92 12.29 -0.80 -8.49
C GLU A 92 12.52 -2.29 -8.79
N THR A 93 13.01 -3.04 -7.81
CA THR A 93 13.32 -4.47 -7.91
C THR A 93 12.24 -5.37 -7.29
N ASP A 94 11.13 -4.82 -6.80
CA ASP A 94 10.07 -5.61 -6.18
C ASP A 94 9.35 -6.44 -7.24
N THR A 95 9.52 -7.76 -7.12
CA THR A 95 8.83 -8.74 -7.96
C THR A 95 7.37 -8.87 -7.56
N ASP A 96 6.56 -9.49 -8.41
CA ASP A 96 5.16 -9.76 -8.10
C ASP A 96 5.00 -10.59 -6.82
N ALA A 97 5.88 -11.58 -6.60
CA ALA A 97 5.89 -12.36 -5.36
C ALA A 97 6.15 -11.50 -4.11
N ILE A 98 7.02 -10.48 -4.21
CA ILE A 98 7.26 -9.53 -3.12
C ILE A 98 6.00 -8.68 -2.88
N LYS A 99 5.38 -8.15 -3.93
CA LYS A 99 4.13 -7.36 -3.82
C LYS A 99 3.00 -8.15 -3.19
N VAL A 100 2.87 -9.44 -3.55
CA VAL A 100 1.91 -10.37 -2.94
C VAL A 100 2.19 -10.55 -1.45
N ALA A 101 3.46 -10.74 -1.07
CA ALA A 101 3.84 -10.89 0.33
C ALA A 101 3.54 -9.62 1.15
N TYR A 102 3.78 -8.43 0.60
CA TYR A 102 3.39 -7.16 1.23
C TYR A 102 1.86 -7.02 1.33
N ALA A 103 1.12 -7.39 0.28
CA ALA A 103 -0.34 -7.33 0.30
C ALA A 103 -0.95 -8.26 1.36
N ALA A 104 -0.38 -9.46 1.53
CA ALA A 104 -0.78 -10.37 2.61
C ALA A 104 -0.49 -9.77 3.99
N ALA A 105 0.70 -9.18 4.18
CA ALA A 105 1.06 -8.53 5.44
C ALA A 105 0.18 -7.30 5.76
N LEU A 106 -0.26 -6.55 4.74
CA LEU A 106 -1.27 -5.50 4.89
C LEU A 106 -2.65 -6.10 5.26
N GLY A 107 -3.01 -7.23 4.65
CA GLY A 107 -4.22 -7.98 4.96
C GLY A 107 -4.30 -8.41 6.43
N ASP A 108 -3.18 -8.85 7.01
CA ASP A 108 -3.07 -9.17 8.45
C ASP A 108 -3.32 -7.94 9.35
N ARG A 109 -3.16 -6.72 8.82
CA ARG A 109 -3.51 -5.45 9.50
C ARG A 109 -4.95 -5.00 9.24
N GLY A 110 -5.71 -5.73 8.43
CA GLY A 110 -7.04 -5.31 7.97
C GLY A 110 -7.03 -4.29 6.84
N ILE A 111 -5.90 -4.15 6.13
CA ILE A 111 -5.78 -3.31 4.92
C ILE A 111 -5.80 -4.22 3.70
N ARG A 112 -6.86 -4.13 2.89
CA ARG A 112 -6.98 -4.94 1.67
C ARG A 112 -6.37 -4.22 0.47
N VAL A 113 -5.53 -4.92 -0.29
CA VAL A 113 -4.96 -4.39 -1.54
C VAL A 113 -5.80 -4.85 -2.73
N ARG A 114 -6.31 -3.90 -3.50
CA ARG A 114 -7.08 -4.12 -4.74
C ARG A 114 -6.19 -3.86 -5.95
N TRP A 115 -6.39 -4.63 -7.01
CA TRP A 115 -5.59 -4.56 -8.23
C TRP A 115 -6.51 -4.50 -9.44
N THR A 116 -6.16 -3.66 -10.41
CA THR A 116 -6.73 -3.68 -11.76
C THR A 116 -5.98 -4.66 -12.66
N GLN A 117 -4.67 -4.76 -12.48
CA GLN A 117 -3.82 -5.78 -13.07
C GLN A 117 -3.10 -6.51 -11.94
N ARG A 118 -3.54 -7.73 -11.70
CA ARG A 118 -3.04 -8.56 -10.60
C ARG A 118 -1.57 -8.94 -10.82
N PRO A 119 -0.70 -8.80 -9.79
CA PRO A 119 0.61 -9.45 -9.77
C PRO A 119 0.46 -10.97 -9.76
N GLU A 120 1.30 -11.69 -10.50
CA GLU A 120 1.26 -13.15 -10.51
C GLU A 120 1.34 -13.71 -9.07
N GLY A 121 0.32 -14.50 -8.66
CA GLY A 121 0.26 -15.15 -7.35
C GLY A 121 -0.52 -14.44 -6.23
N ALA A 122 -1.17 -13.30 -6.45
CA ALA A 122 -2.03 -12.67 -5.42
C ALA A 122 -3.33 -13.47 -5.14
N GLU A 123 -3.78 -13.59 -3.88
CA GLU A 123 -5.04 -14.28 -3.51
C GLU A 123 -6.29 -13.62 -4.11
N THR A 124 -7.27 -14.44 -4.55
CA THR A 124 -8.56 -14.05 -5.13
C THR A 124 -9.62 -13.81 -4.08
N ASP A 125 -10.02 -12.55 -3.88
CA ASP A 125 -11.34 -12.25 -3.29
C ASP A 125 -12.49 -12.47 -4.29
N GLN A 126 -12.16 -12.66 -5.57
CA GLN A 126 -13.11 -12.83 -6.65
C GLN A 126 -12.83 -14.18 -7.30
N ALA A 127 -13.75 -15.13 -7.16
CA ALA A 127 -13.70 -16.36 -7.95
C ALA A 127 -13.55 -15.97 -9.42
N ASP A 128 -12.55 -16.52 -10.11
CA ASP A 128 -12.49 -16.48 -11.57
C ASP A 128 -13.78 -17.16 -12.07
N ALA A 129 -14.79 -16.35 -12.37
CA ALA A 129 -15.90 -16.83 -13.16
C ALA A 129 -15.29 -17.21 -14.52
N PRO A 130 -15.37 -18.47 -14.96
CA PRO A 130 -14.94 -18.80 -16.30
C PRO A 130 -15.72 -17.91 -17.26
N ASP A 131 -15.02 -17.32 -18.22
CA ASP A 131 -15.60 -16.61 -19.37
C ASP A 131 -16.32 -17.64 -20.25
N GLU A 132 -17.45 -18.14 -19.75
CA GLU A 132 -18.33 -19.03 -20.50
C GLU A 132 -19.10 -18.16 -21.46
N ALA A 133 -18.68 -18.16 -22.73
CA ALA A 133 -19.42 -17.54 -23.81
C ALA A 133 -20.89 -17.96 -23.72
N PRO A 134 -21.87 -17.03 -23.84
CA PRO A 134 -23.27 -17.38 -23.75
C PRO A 134 -23.56 -18.44 -24.81
N ALA A 135 -24.01 -19.61 -24.36
CA ALA A 135 -24.38 -20.71 -25.24
C ALA A 135 -25.36 -20.19 -26.29
N GLY A 136 -24.89 -20.10 -27.53
CA GLY A 136 -25.71 -19.69 -28.66
C GLY A 136 -26.94 -20.57 -28.72
N GLY A 137 -28.11 -19.96 -28.58
CA GLY A 137 -29.39 -20.62 -28.81
C GLY A 137 -29.41 -21.19 -30.22
N GLY A 138 -29.50 -22.51 -30.30
CA GLY A 138 -29.71 -23.22 -31.56
C GLY A 138 -31.16 -23.09 -32.00
N ASP A 139 -31.35 -22.78 -33.28
CA ASP A 139 -32.61 -22.94 -34.02
C ASP A 139 -32.89 -24.43 -34.31
#